data_AF-A0A1V6CEG9-F1
#
_entry.id   AF-A0A1V6CEG9-F1
#
_cell.length_a   1.000
_cell.length_b   1.000
_cell.length_c   1.000
_cell.angle_alpha   90.00
_cell.angle_beta   90.00
_cell.angle_gamma   90.00
#
_symmetry.space_group_name_H-M   'P 1'
#
loop_
_entity.id
_entity.type
_entity.pdbx_description
1 polymer ?
#
loop_
_entity_poly.entity_id
_entity_poly.type
_entity_poly.pdbx_seq_one_letter_code
_entity_poly.pdbx_strand_id
1 'polypeptide(L)'
;MKIKIKTLSPVHIGSGRAIGPIEYFVKDGFFYRVDMDGLFKDTRFQKFQPLFIKKSLENRKISEVFGDNYDLLMDNILYKHSISKSAENANLIEVKEIIKTAGRVYIPGSSIKGSILSGVIEQILFREAIQVDLKSSLGNVLDKITGGTQKEFNRWIDIRDTNTFSPENVLELSQVKLIGAKTKRAMPILYETIKTGCEFETEIFWRAKGNQSIDENFILKLADNFYRKIYQKERTFNKIKQFLPPIPKDAILLRIGQGSTAWATSFLILAEEKGITSYNIQRPKFHKTKGPPATRKLVSGEISMGWIAISS
;
A
#
# COMPACT_ATOMS: atom_id res chain seq x y z
N MET A 1 12.63 19.18 -6.55
CA MET A 1 12.10 18.62 -7.81
C MET A 1 10.61 18.35 -7.71
N LYS A 2 9.79 18.82 -8.67
CA LYS A 2 8.37 18.40 -8.81
C LYS A 2 8.31 17.09 -9.58
N ILE A 3 7.43 16.19 -9.19
CA ILE A 3 7.23 14.91 -9.86
C ILE A 3 5.76 14.53 -9.97
N LYS A 4 5.45 13.74 -11.00
CA LYS A 4 4.16 13.05 -11.16
C LYS A 4 4.30 11.58 -10.81
N ILE A 5 3.31 11.06 -10.09
CA ILE A 5 3.22 9.67 -9.66
C ILE A 5 1.99 9.05 -10.30
N LYS A 6 2.19 8.02 -11.12
CA LYS A 6 1.10 7.25 -11.74
C LYS A 6 0.98 5.88 -11.09
N THR A 7 -0.21 5.50 -10.66
CA THR A 7 -0.46 4.13 -10.19
C THR A 7 -0.46 3.15 -11.38
N LEU A 8 0.41 2.15 -11.34
CA LEU A 8 0.49 1.11 -12.38
C LEU A 8 -0.36 -0.12 -12.02
N SER A 9 -0.67 -0.27 -10.74
CA SER A 9 -1.54 -1.33 -10.20
C SER A 9 -2.32 -0.77 -9.01
N PRO A 10 -3.33 -1.49 -8.49
CA PRO A 10 -4.06 -1.04 -7.31
C PRO A 10 -3.11 -0.79 -6.11
N VAL A 11 -3.23 0.39 -5.50
CA VAL A 11 -2.37 0.81 -4.37
C VAL A 11 -3.22 0.98 -3.12
N HIS A 12 -2.82 0.34 -2.03
CA HIS A 12 -3.42 0.58 -0.71
C HIS A 12 -2.34 0.99 0.30
N ILE A 13 -2.53 2.15 0.93
CA ILE A 13 -1.73 2.65 2.03
C ILE A 13 -2.68 2.78 3.22
N GLY A 14 -2.55 1.89 4.20
CA GLY A 14 -3.55 1.77 5.26
C GLY A 14 -3.55 2.96 6.21
N SER A 15 -4.74 3.38 6.66
CA SER A 15 -4.90 4.33 7.76
C SER A 15 -4.65 3.70 9.13
N GLY A 16 -4.55 2.37 9.19
CA GLY A 16 -4.57 1.59 10.42
C GLY A 16 -5.98 1.27 10.92
N ARG A 17 -7.02 1.88 10.33
CA ARG A 17 -8.42 1.61 10.62
C ARG A 17 -9.00 0.59 9.66
N ALA A 18 -10.17 0.09 10.02
CA ALA A 18 -10.98 -0.75 9.17
C ALA A 18 -12.45 -0.31 9.29
N ILE A 19 -13.22 -0.58 8.23
CA ILE A 19 -14.63 -0.23 8.10
C ILE A 19 -15.44 -1.52 8.33
N GLY A 20 -16.28 -1.52 9.36
CA GLY A 20 -17.13 -2.65 9.70
C GLY A 20 -18.35 -2.79 8.76
N PRO A 21 -18.99 -3.96 8.69
CA PRO A 21 -20.18 -4.18 7.85
C PRO A 21 -21.42 -3.37 8.29
N ILE A 22 -21.41 -2.81 9.50
CA ILE A 22 -22.44 -1.91 10.03
C ILE A 22 -22.23 -0.44 9.61
N GLU A 23 -21.11 -0.16 8.94
CA GLU A 23 -20.59 1.17 8.69
C GLU A 23 -20.62 1.55 7.20
N TYR A 24 -21.04 0.62 6.35
CA TYR A 24 -21.18 0.79 4.91
C TYR A 24 -22.27 -0.12 4.35
N PHE A 25 -22.73 0.19 3.15
CA PHE A 25 -23.55 -0.72 2.34
C PHE A 25 -23.07 -0.73 0.90
N VAL A 26 -23.47 -1.77 0.16
CA VAL A 26 -23.19 -1.92 -1.26
C VAL A 26 -24.52 -1.90 -2.02
N LYS A 27 -24.61 -1.06 -3.04
CA LYS A 27 -25.80 -0.94 -3.89
C LYS A 27 -25.38 -0.50 -5.30
N ASP A 28 -25.97 -1.10 -6.33
CA ASP A 28 -25.78 -0.72 -7.74
C ASP A 28 -24.30 -0.64 -8.19
N GLY A 29 -23.44 -1.54 -7.69
CA GLY A 29 -22.01 -1.59 -8.02
C GLY A 29 -21.14 -0.56 -7.29
N PHE A 30 -21.71 0.17 -6.32
CA PHE A 30 -21.00 1.15 -5.51
C PHE A 30 -20.92 0.73 -4.05
N PHE A 31 -19.80 1.09 -3.43
CA PHE A 31 -19.59 1.06 -2.00
C PHE A 31 -19.95 2.43 -1.43
N TYR A 32 -20.79 2.46 -0.39
CA TYR A 32 -21.24 3.67 0.29
C TYR A 32 -20.78 3.63 1.74
N ARG A 33 -19.86 4.54 2.10
CA ARG A 33 -19.48 4.77 3.50
C ARG A 33 -20.54 5.65 4.15
N VAL A 34 -21.13 5.16 5.23
CA VAL A 34 -22.13 5.90 5.99
C VAL A 34 -21.45 6.86 6.95
N ASP A 35 -21.94 8.10 7.01
CA ASP A 35 -21.65 9.03 8.09
C ASP A 35 -22.46 8.61 9.31
N MET A 36 -21.83 7.85 10.20
CA MET A 36 -22.49 7.33 11.40
C MET A 36 -22.87 8.46 12.37
N ASP A 37 -22.09 9.53 12.44
CA ASP A 37 -22.38 10.67 13.30
C ASP A 37 -23.58 11.45 12.80
N GLY A 38 -23.67 11.65 11.47
CA GLY A 38 -24.86 12.19 10.81
C GLY A 38 -26.09 11.30 11.03
N LEU A 39 -25.94 10.00 10.76
CA LEU A 39 -27.02 9.02 10.89
C LEU A 39 -27.62 9.00 12.30
N PHE A 40 -26.79 9.03 13.35
CA PHE A 40 -27.27 9.00 14.73
C PHE A 40 -27.95 10.29 15.19
N LYS A 41 -27.67 11.43 14.52
CA LYS A 41 -28.35 12.71 14.77
C LYS A 41 -29.67 12.82 14.01
N ASP A 42 -29.84 12.04 12.94
CA ASP A 42 -31.09 12.04 12.18
C ASP A 42 -32.25 11.50 13.01
N THR A 43 -33.28 12.32 13.21
CA THR A 43 -34.46 11.93 14.00
C THR A 43 -35.16 10.67 13.46
N ARG A 44 -35.05 10.40 12.16
CA ARG A 44 -35.61 9.20 11.52
C ARG A 44 -34.92 7.92 11.99
N PHE A 45 -33.66 8.00 12.43
CA PHE A 45 -32.89 6.85 12.94
C PHE A 45 -33.45 6.29 14.25
N GLN A 46 -34.14 7.10 15.07
CA GLN A 46 -34.69 6.66 16.36
C GLN A 46 -35.58 5.42 16.23
N LYS A 47 -36.31 5.28 15.12
CA LYS A 47 -37.15 4.11 14.82
C LYS A 47 -36.34 2.83 14.62
N PHE A 48 -35.10 2.94 14.15
CA PHE A 48 -34.20 1.82 13.85
C PHE A 48 -33.22 1.52 14.99
N GLN A 49 -33.06 2.43 15.95
CA GLN A 49 -32.06 2.34 17.02
C GLN A 49 -32.10 1.01 17.80
N PRO A 50 -33.25 0.46 18.23
CA PRO A 50 -33.28 -0.82 18.94
C PRO A 50 -32.77 -1.98 18.09
N LEU A 51 -33.15 -2.02 16.81
CA LEU A 51 -32.70 -3.06 15.87
C LEU A 51 -31.22 -2.90 15.52
N PHE A 52 -30.75 -1.66 15.37
CA PHE A 52 -29.35 -1.34 15.15
C PHE A 52 -28.47 -1.89 16.29
N ILE A 53 -28.81 -1.60 17.55
CA ILE A 53 -28.08 -2.07 18.72
C ILE A 53 -28.02 -3.61 18.75
N LYS A 54 -29.16 -4.27 18.49
CA LYS A 54 -29.21 -5.73 18.43
C LYS A 54 -28.29 -6.29 17.34
N LYS A 55 -28.33 -5.71 16.15
CA LYS A 55 -27.59 -6.19 14.97
C LYS A 55 -26.11 -5.84 14.98
N SER A 56 -25.72 -4.73 15.60
CA SER A 56 -24.30 -4.38 15.78
C SER A 56 -23.57 -5.39 16.67
N LEU A 57 -24.25 -5.95 17.69
CA LEU A 57 -23.70 -7.02 18.53
C LEU A 57 -23.48 -8.34 17.76
N GLU A 58 -24.25 -8.56 16.70
CA GLU A 58 -24.17 -9.75 15.84
C GLU A 58 -23.18 -9.58 14.66
N ASN A 59 -22.47 -8.44 14.55
CA ASN A 59 -21.62 -8.07 13.40
C ASN A 59 -22.33 -8.19 12.04
N ARG A 60 -23.62 -7.87 12.00
CA ARG A 60 -24.44 -7.95 10.79
C ARG A 60 -24.31 -6.70 9.92
N LYS A 61 -24.72 -6.83 8.66
CA LYS A 61 -24.68 -5.76 7.67
C LYS A 61 -25.63 -4.64 8.06
N ILE A 62 -25.27 -3.39 7.80
CA ILE A 62 -26.19 -2.25 8.02
C ILE A 62 -27.48 -2.40 7.22
N SER A 63 -27.42 -3.00 6.01
CA SER A 63 -28.59 -3.28 5.19
C SER A 63 -29.60 -4.22 5.87
N GLU A 64 -29.17 -5.08 6.81
CA GLU A 64 -30.09 -5.92 7.58
C GLU A 64 -30.85 -5.15 8.68
N VAL A 65 -30.36 -3.96 9.06
CA VAL A 65 -31.04 -3.07 10.01
C VAL A 65 -32.12 -2.25 9.32
N PHE A 66 -31.80 -1.70 8.15
CA PHE A 66 -32.68 -0.76 7.45
C PHE A 66 -33.55 -1.42 6.38
N GLY A 67 -33.28 -2.68 6.02
CA GLY A 67 -33.99 -3.38 4.95
C GLY A 67 -33.91 -2.59 3.64
N ASP A 68 -35.07 -2.36 3.02
CA ASP A 68 -35.18 -1.57 1.79
C ASP A 68 -35.21 -0.05 2.03
N ASN A 69 -35.19 0.41 3.29
CA ASN A 69 -35.19 1.83 3.63
C ASN A 69 -33.79 2.44 3.50
N TYR A 70 -33.29 2.46 2.27
CA TYR A 70 -31.99 3.04 1.93
C TYR A 70 -32.01 4.56 1.96
N ASP A 71 -33.16 5.22 1.92
CA ASP A 71 -33.25 6.69 1.84
C ASP A 71 -32.53 7.35 3.01
N LEU A 72 -32.77 6.85 4.23
CA LEU A 72 -32.07 7.34 5.43
C LEU A 72 -30.55 7.13 5.36
N LEU A 73 -30.10 6.01 4.78
CA LEU A 73 -28.67 5.73 4.62
C LEU A 73 -28.04 6.58 3.50
N MET A 74 -28.78 6.83 2.42
CA MET A 74 -28.37 7.65 1.29
C MET A 74 -28.25 9.13 1.67
N ASP A 75 -29.12 9.63 2.54
CA ASP A 75 -29.05 10.99 3.08
C ASP A 75 -27.85 11.20 4.02
N ASN A 76 -27.24 10.12 4.51
CA ASN A 76 -26.13 10.13 5.46
C ASN A 76 -24.88 9.44 4.89
N ILE A 77 -24.51 9.77 3.65
CA ILE A 77 -23.29 9.25 3.01
C ILE A 77 -22.09 10.15 3.34
N LEU A 78 -21.03 9.55 3.88
CA LEU A 78 -19.74 10.22 4.06
C LEU A 78 -18.94 10.29 2.76
N TYR A 79 -18.88 9.17 2.02
CA TYR A 79 -18.36 9.11 0.66
C TYR A 79 -18.81 7.83 -0.04
N LYS A 80 -18.67 7.79 -1.36
CA LYS A 80 -18.89 6.58 -2.16
C LYS A 80 -17.75 6.36 -3.15
N HIS A 81 -17.58 5.12 -3.59
CA HIS A 81 -16.69 4.80 -4.69
C HIS A 81 -17.09 3.48 -5.36
N SER A 82 -16.52 3.22 -6.54
CA SER A 82 -16.82 2.02 -7.33
C SER A 82 -16.32 0.75 -6.64
N ILE A 83 -16.90 -0.38 -7.02
CA ILE A 83 -16.42 -1.72 -6.66
C ILE A 83 -15.72 -2.29 -7.88
N SER A 84 -14.51 -2.83 -7.70
CA SER A 84 -13.82 -3.53 -8.78
C SER A 84 -14.49 -4.88 -9.03
N LYS A 85 -14.36 -5.42 -10.26
CA LYS A 85 -14.83 -6.78 -10.59
C LYS A 85 -14.35 -7.86 -9.60
N SER A 86 -13.20 -7.62 -8.97
CA SER A 86 -12.65 -8.52 -7.96
C SER A 86 -13.54 -8.66 -6.73
N ALA A 87 -14.30 -7.62 -6.37
CA ALA A 87 -15.03 -7.50 -5.13
C ALA A 87 -16.57 -7.51 -5.29
N GLU A 88 -17.10 -7.57 -6.52
CA GLU A 88 -18.56 -7.59 -6.79
C GLU A 88 -19.30 -8.69 -6.03
N ASN A 89 -18.68 -9.87 -5.90
CA ASN A 89 -19.25 -11.03 -5.21
C ASN A 89 -18.60 -11.29 -3.84
N ALA A 90 -17.84 -10.33 -3.32
CA ALA A 90 -17.21 -10.50 -2.02
C ALA A 90 -18.27 -10.45 -0.91
N ASN A 91 -18.17 -11.35 0.06
CA ASN A 91 -18.96 -11.24 1.28
C ASN A 91 -18.62 -9.92 1.97
N LEU A 92 -19.64 -9.18 2.42
CA LEU A 92 -19.48 -7.93 3.14
C LEU A 92 -18.87 -8.23 4.51
N ILE A 93 -17.56 -8.09 4.58
CA ILE A 93 -16.73 -8.26 5.76
C ILE A 93 -16.12 -6.90 6.13
N GLU A 94 -15.14 -6.91 7.01
CA GLU A 94 -14.32 -5.75 7.28
C GLU A 94 -13.53 -5.28 6.03
N VAL A 95 -13.60 -3.98 5.74
CA VAL A 95 -12.83 -3.34 4.66
C VAL A 95 -11.65 -2.58 5.25
N LYS A 96 -10.43 -2.83 4.78
CA LYS A 96 -9.25 -2.08 5.20
C LYS A 96 -9.26 -0.69 4.57
N GLU A 97 -9.29 0.32 5.42
CA GLU A 97 -9.42 1.72 5.03
C GLU A 97 -8.09 2.29 4.54
N ILE A 98 -8.12 3.00 3.41
CA ILE A 98 -6.96 3.76 2.92
C ILE A 98 -6.79 5.05 3.72
N ILE A 99 -5.55 5.51 3.86
CA ILE A 99 -5.22 6.79 4.49
C ILE A 99 -5.87 7.96 3.74
N LYS A 100 -6.41 8.91 4.52
CA LYS A 100 -7.08 10.11 4.04
C LYS A 100 -6.71 11.29 4.95
N THR A 101 -6.78 12.50 4.41
CA THR A 101 -6.69 13.76 5.16
C THR A 101 -7.93 14.60 4.84
N ALA A 102 -8.65 15.05 5.87
CA ALA A 102 -9.94 15.73 5.71
C ALA A 102 -10.90 15.01 4.74
N GLY A 103 -10.98 13.68 4.83
CA GLY A 103 -11.81 12.84 3.94
C GLY A 103 -11.28 12.64 2.52
N ARG A 104 -10.14 13.26 2.16
CA ARG A 104 -9.53 13.18 0.83
C ARG A 104 -8.35 12.23 0.80
N VAL A 105 -8.23 11.49 -0.29
CA VAL A 105 -7.19 10.48 -0.52
C VAL A 105 -5.90 11.16 -0.98
N TYR A 106 -4.78 10.71 -0.43
CA TYR A 106 -3.44 11.16 -0.83
C TYR A 106 -2.44 10.03 -0.65
N ILE A 107 -1.26 10.17 -1.23
CA ILE A 107 -0.11 9.30 -0.99
C ILE A 107 0.82 10.03 -0.01
N PRO A 108 1.06 9.47 1.20
CA PRO A 108 1.97 10.09 2.15
C PRO A 108 3.42 10.13 1.62
N GLY A 109 4.08 11.27 1.82
CA GLY A 109 5.50 11.45 1.48
C GLY A 109 6.40 10.44 2.20
N SER A 110 6.02 10.02 3.41
CA SER A 110 6.70 8.97 4.17
C SER A 110 6.65 7.59 3.47
N SER A 111 5.56 7.27 2.76
CA SER A 111 5.44 6.02 2.01
C SER A 111 6.36 6.00 0.79
N ILE A 112 6.45 7.14 0.08
CA ILE A 112 7.36 7.32 -1.05
C ILE A 112 8.80 7.30 -0.57
N LYS A 113 9.11 8.03 0.51
CA LYS A 113 10.44 8.10 1.12
C LYS A 113 10.95 6.73 1.56
N GLY A 114 10.10 5.93 2.22
CA GLY A 114 10.46 4.56 2.62
C GLY A 114 10.78 3.65 1.45
N SER A 115 10.08 3.83 0.32
CA SER A 115 10.34 3.08 -0.91
C SER A 115 11.68 3.48 -1.55
N ILE A 116 11.93 4.78 -1.73
CA ILE A 116 13.21 5.29 -2.27
C ILE A 116 14.38 4.83 -1.41
N LEU A 117 14.26 5.01 -0.10
CA LEU A 117 15.27 4.60 0.86
C LEU A 117 15.64 3.12 0.74
N SER A 118 14.65 2.24 0.63
CA SER A 118 14.88 0.79 0.56
C SER A 118 15.78 0.45 -0.64
N GLY A 119 15.51 1.05 -1.80
CA GLY A 119 16.35 0.86 -2.98
C GLY A 119 17.72 1.53 -2.89
N VAL A 120 17.80 2.73 -2.29
CA VAL A 120 19.09 3.41 -2.07
C VAL A 120 20.01 2.60 -1.15
N ILE A 121 19.49 2.09 -0.02
CA ILE A 121 20.28 1.27 0.90
C ILE A 121 20.75 0.00 0.20
N GLU A 122 19.85 -0.72 -0.47
CA GLU A 122 20.22 -1.98 -1.15
C GLU A 122 21.31 -1.76 -2.19
N GLN A 123 21.19 -0.73 -3.03
CA GLN A 123 22.15 -0.45 -4.09
C GLN A 123 23.53 -0.05 -3.55
N ILE A 124 23.60 0.70 -2.46
CA ILE A 124 24.87 1.10 -1.86
C ILE A 124 25.54 -0.10 -1.19
N LEU A 125 24.79 -0.90 -0.41
CA LEU A 125 25.34 -2.11 0.21
C LEU A 125 25.81 -3.13 -0.82
N PHE A 126 25.12 -3.24 -1.96
CA PHE A 126 25.54 -4.10 -3.06
C PHE A 126 26.94 -3.73 -3.58
N ARG A 127 27.21 -2.43 -3.78
CA ARG A 127 28.46 -1.90 -4.34
C ARG A 127 29.65 -2.04 -3.40
N GLU A 128 29.46 -1.80 -2.11
CA GLU A 128 30.57 -1.67 -1.15
C GLU A 128 31.04 -3.00 -0.55
N ALA A 129 30.40 -4.13 -0.87
CA ALA A 129 30.70 -5.45 -0.28
C ALA A 129 30.72 -5.44 1.27
N ILE A 130 29.96 -4.53 1.91
CA ILE A 130 29.89 -4.37 3.36
C ILE A 130 29.29 -5.63 4.00
N GLN A 131 29.96 -6.15 5.03
CA GLN A 131 29.40 -7.20 5.91
C GLN A 131 28.12 -6.66 6.57
N VAL A 132 27.02 -7.41 6.42
CA VAL A 132 25.67 -6.97 6.80
C VAL A 132 25.51 -6.99 8.33
N ASP A 133 25.97 -5.94 9.01
CA ASP A 133 25.45 -5.50 10.30
C ASP A 133 24.55 -4.28 10.08
N LEU A 134 23.24 -4.45 10.23
CA LEU A 134 22.20 -3.52 9.75
C LEU A 134 22.27 -2.12 10.37
N LYS A 135 22.57 -2.02 11.67
CA LYS A 135 22.57 -0.72 12.37
C LYS A 135 23.78 0.11 11.98
N SER A 136 24.96 -0.50 11.94
CA SER A 136 26.18 0.17 11.46
C SER A 136 26.10 0.45 9.96
N SER A 137 25.52 -0.46 9.18
CA SER A 137 25.32 -0.31 7.72
C SER A 137 24.44 0.88 7.34
N LEU A 138 23.34 1.14 8.08
CA LEU A 138 22.47 2.28 7.78
C LEU A 138 23.18 3.62 8.02
N GLY A 139 23.92 3.74 9.11
CA GLY A 139 24.74 4.93 9.39
C GLY A 139 25.78 5.17 8.29
N ASN A 140 26.52 4.12 7.90
CA ASN A 140 27.53 4.20 6.84
C ASN A 140 26.93 4.60 5.47
N VAL A 141 25.77 4.02 5.13
CA VAL A 141 25.04 4.36 3.90
C VAL A 141 24.62 5.83 3.92
N LEU A 142 24.04 6.30 5.03
CA LEU A 142 23.63 7.70 5.17
C LEU A 142 24.82 8.66 5.15
N ASP A 143 25.91 8.33 5.82
CA ASP A 143 27.13 9.14 5.81
C ASP A 143 27.67 9.28 4.38
N LYS A 144 27.65 8.20 3.59
CA LYS A 144 28.07 8.25 2.17
C LYS A 144 27.16 9.11 1.30
N ILE A 145 25.85 8.95 1.47
CA ILE A 145 24.84 9.71 0.73
C ILE A 145 24.90 11.20 1.09
N THR A 146 25.14 11.50 2.36
CA THR A 146 25.03 12.86 2.90
C THR A 146 26.38 13.58 3.06
N GLY A 147 27.49 12.89 2.81
CA GLY A 147 28.84 13.38 3.09
C GLY A 147 29.10 13.58 4.60
N GLY A 148 28.48 12.76 5.45
CA GLY A 148 28.57 12.86 6.92
C GLY A 148 27.88 14.08 7.54
N THR A 149 27.21 14.90 6.74
CA THR A 149 26.53 16.14 7.21
C THR A 149 25.19 15.88 7.89
N GLN A 150 24.62 14.69 7.71
CA GLN A 150 23.33 14.31 8.28
C GLN A 150 23.41 12.88 8.82
N LYS A 151 23.67 12.76 10.13
CA LYS A 151 23.67 11.46 10.83
C LYS A 151 22.26 10.93 11.11
N GLU A 152 21.25 11.81 11.04
CA GLU A 152 19.85 11.44 11.25
C GLU A 152 19.18 10.97 9.94
N PHE A 153 18.71 9.74 9.96
CA PHE A 153 17.94 9.07 8.92
C PHE A 153 16.78 9.88 8.33
N ASN A 154 16.22 10.85 9.07
CA ASN A 154 15.09 11.64 8.62
C ASN A 154 15.47 12.88 7.81
N ARG A 155 16.74 13.32 7.78
CA ARG A 155 17.10 14.67 7.30
C ARG A 155 17.79 14.76 5.94
N TRP A 156 18.00 13.63 5.26
CA TRP A 156 18.71 13.61 3.96
C TRP A 156 17.81 14.00 2.77
N ILE A 157 16.53 13.61 2.83
CA ILE A 157 15.52 13.91 1.82
C ILE A 157 14.20 14.28 2.48
N ASP A 158 13.52 15.26 1.93
CA ASP A 158 12.18 15.68 2.32
C ASP A 158 11.23 15.44 1.14
N ILE A 159 10.12 14.75 1.39
CA ILE A 159 9.12 14.43 0.36
C ILE A 159 7.79 14.88 0.91
N ARG A 160 7.12 15.77 0.18
CA ARG A 160 5.80 16.24 0.56
C ARG A 160 4.76 15.15 0.34
N ASP A 161 3.68 15.23 1.11
CA ASP A 161 2.45 14.51 0.78
C ASP A 161 1.96 14.97 -0.60
N THR A 162 1.31 14.06 -1.34
CA THR A 162 0.77 14.44 -2.66
C THR A 162 -0.40 15.41 -2.53
N ASN A 163 -0.79 15.99 -3.67
CA ASN A 163 -2.15 16.53 -3.81
C ASN A 163 -3.23 15.50 -3.43
N THR A 164 -4.43 16.01 -3.14
CA THR A 164 -5.53 15.20 -2.56
C THR A 164 -6.72 15.10 -3.50
N PHE A 165 -7.36 13.93 -3.54
CA PHE A 165 -8.52 13.65 -4.38
C PHE A 165 -9.72 13.18 -3.57
N SER A 166 -10.92 13.45 -4.07
CA SER A 166 -12.15 12.87 -3.52
C SER A 166 -12.14 11.35 -3.71
N PRO A 167 -12.59 10.55 -2.72
CA PRO A 167 -12.61 9.09 -2.79
C PRO A 167 -13.24 8.53 -4.08
N GLU A 168 -14.36 9.09 -4.52
CA GLU A 168 -15.09 8.69 -5.74
C GLU A 168 -14.22 8.69 -7.02
N ASN A 169 -13.29 9.65 -7.12
CA ASN A 169 -12.48 9.84 -8.31
C ASN A 169 -11.36 8.80 -8.40
N VAL A 170 -10.78 8.41 -7.26
CA VAL A 170 -9.53 7.63 -7.23
C VAL A 170 -9.64 6.26 -6.58
N LEU A 171 -10.65 6.00 -5.75
CA LEU A 171 -10.77 4.72 -5.04
C LEU A 171 -11.67 3.72 -5.74
N GLU A 172 -11.35 2.46 -5.51
CA GLU A 172 -12.24 1.33 -5.74
C GLU A 172 -12.13 0.32 -4.60
N LEU A 173 -13.18 -0.47 -4.38
CA LEU A 173 -13.14 -1.61 -3.48
C LEU A 173 -12.48 -2.81 -4.20
N SER A 174 -11.41 -3.34 -3.63
CA SER A 174 -10.66 -4.47 -4.18
C SER A 174 -10.65 -5.67 -3.24
N GLN A 175 -10.93 -6.86 -3.78
CA GLN A 175 -10.78 -8.12 -3.08
C GLN A 175 -9.36 -8.63 -3.28
N VAL A 176 -8.61 -8.72 -2.18
CA VAL A 176 -7.24 -9.22 -2.16
C VAL A 176 -7.23 -10.63 -1.59
N LYS A 177 -6.58 -11.55 -2.31
CA LYS A 177 -6.36 -12.93 -1.88
C LYS A 177 -4.90 -13.11 -1.46
N LEU A 178 -4.71 -13.86 -0.38
CA LEU A 178 -3.38 -14.29 0.06
C LEU A 178 -3.03 -15.60 -0.64
N ILE A 179 -2.19 -15.55 -1.66
CA ILE A 179 -1.71 -16.72 -2.39
C ILE A 179 -0.42 -17.25 -1.75
N GLY A 180 -0.22 -18.57 -1.75
CA GLY A 180 0.99 -19.23 -1.23
C GLY A 180 0.98 -19.51 0.28
N ALA A 181 -0.12 -19.21 0.97
CA ALA A 181 -0.35 -19.69 2.33
C ALA A 181 -0.68 -21.19 2.34
N LYS A 182 -0.21 -21.94 3.35
CA LYS A 182 -0.46 -23.39 3.46
C LYS A 182 -1.93 -23.72 3.72
N THR A 183 -2.70 -22.79 4.28
CA THR A 183 -4.12 -22.97 4.57
C THR A 183 -4.95 -22.69 3.32
N LYS A 184 -5.67 -23.70 2.81
CA LYS A 184 -6.57 -23.58 1.66
C LYS A 184 -7.73 -22.59 1.88
N ARG A 185 -8.05 -22.24 3.12
CA ARG A 185 -9.02 -21.19 3.48
C ARG A 185 -8.30 -19.86 3.66
N ALA A 186 -7.90 -19.22 2.57
CA ALA A 186 -7.50 -17.81 2.63
C ALA A 186 -8.80 -16.98 2.69
N MET A 187 -9.06 -16.33 3.83
CA MET A 187 -10.17 -15.37 3.89
C MET A 187 -9.84 -14.22 2.94
N PRO A 188 -10.77 -13.86 2.04
CA PRO A 188 -10.59 -12.67 1.22
C PRO A 188 -10.50 -11.45 2.14
N ILE A 189 -9.64 -10.50 1.78
CA ILE A 189 -9.51 -9.23 2.50
C ILE A 189 -9.97 -8.15 1.55
N LEU A 190 -10.91 -7.32 1.99
CA LEU A 190 -11.35 -6.16 1.24
C LEU A 190 -10.44 -4.98 1.57
N TYR A 191 -10.01 -4.26 0.55
CA TYR A 191 -9.23 -3.04 0.67
C TYR A 191 -9.87 -1.94 -0.14
N GLU A 192 -9.89 -0.73 0.41
CA GLU A 192 -9.95 0.47 -0.42
C GLU A 192 -8.61 0.62 -1.14
N THR A 193 -8.62 0.66 -2.46
CA THR A 193 -7.40 0.83 -3.27
C THR A 193 -7.53 2.03 -4.19
N ILE A 194 -6.44 2.78 -4.37
CA ILE A 194 -6.32 3.71 -5.48
C ILE A 194 -6.34 2.90 -6.78
N LYS A 195 -7.23 3.27 -7.70
CA LYS A 195 -7.39 2.68 -9.04
C LYS A 195 -6.08 2.74 -9.81
N THR A 196 -5.92 1.84 -10.77
CA THR A 196 -4.81 1.90 -11.73
C THR A 196 -4.99 3.11 -12.66
N GLY A 197 -3.89 3.80 -12.98
CA GLY A 197 -3.85 4.92 -13.90
C GLY A 197 -4.12 6.29 -13.26
N CYS A 198 -4.34 6.37 -11.94
CA CYS A 198 -4.48 7.64 -11.23
C CYS A 198 -3.13 8.36 -11.14
N GLU A 199 -3.16 9.69 -11.30
CA GLU A 199 -1.98 10.53 -11.29
C GLU A 199 -2.01 11.51 -10.10
N PHE A 200 -0.91 11.59 -9.37
CA PHE A 200 -0.70 12.44 -8.22
C PHE A 200 0.55 13.30 -8.44
N GLU A 201 0.62 14.45 -7.77
CA GLU A 201 1.76 15.36 -7.84
C GLU A 201 2.37 15.56 -6.46
N THR A 202 3.70 15.64 -6.39
CA THR A 202 4.43 15.97 -5.16
C THR A 202 5.77 16.63 -5.46
N GLU A 203 6.46 17.05 -4.40
CA GLU A 203 7.77 17.68 -4.42
C GLU A 203 8.75 16.89 -3.55
N ILE A 204 9.92 16.62 -4.13
CA ILE A 204 11.08 16.05 -3.46
C ILE A 204 12.10 17.17 -3.26
N PHE A 205 12.64 17.30 -2.05
CA PHE A 205 13.70 18.24 -1.72
C PHE A 205 14.92 17.48 -1.20
N TRP A 206 16.03 17.58 -1.92
CA TRP A 206 17.32 17.17 -1.41
C TRP A 206 17.79 18.12 -0.30
N ARG A 207 18.17 17.57 0.86
CA ARG A 207 18.57 18.36 2.04
C ARG A 207 20.04 18.16 2.42
N ALA A 208 20.68 17.10 1.94
CA ALA A 208 22.09 16.87 2.20
C ALA A 208 22.96 17.85 1.40
N LYS A 209 23.92 18.47 2.08
CA LYS A 209 24.82 19.47 1.47
C LYS A 209 26.24 18.94 1.21
N GLY A 210 26.58 17.77 1.77
CA GLY A 210 27.96 17.27 1.82
C GLY A 210 28.45 16.54 0.56
N ASN A 211 27.57 16.12 -0.34
CA ASN A 211 27.96 15.39 -1.55
C ASN A 211 27.29 15.99 -2.79
N GLN A 212 27.95 16.94 -3.45
CA GLN A 212 27.42 17.68 -4.61
C GLN A 212 27.15 16.78 -5.84
N SER A 213 27.68 15.55 -5.86
CA SER A 213 27.46 14.58 -6.95
C SER A 213 26.15 13.79 -6.81
N ILE A 214 25.45 13.90 -5.67
CA ILE A 214 24.20 13.19 -5.40
C ILE A 214 23.05 14.20 -5.39
N ASP A 215 22.09 13.97 -6.27
CA ASP A 215 20.86 14.76 -6.41
C ASP A 215 19.61 13.86 -6.33
N GLU A 216 18.42 14.46 -6.48
CA GLU A 216 17.15 13.75 -6.50
C GLU A 216 17.07 12.68 -7.62
N ASN A 217 17.65 12.96 -8.79
CA ASN A 217 17.62 12.02 -9.92
C ASN A 217 18.46 10.78 -9.65
N PHE A 218 19.64 10.95 -9.06
CA PHE A 218 20.53 9.86 -8.71
C PHE A 218 19.88 8.88 -7.74
N ILE A 219 19.28 9.38 -6.65
CA ILE A 219 18.64 8.52 -5.65
C ILE A 219 17.39 7.82 -6.21
N LEU A 220 16.64 8.49 -7.10
CA LEU A 220 15.50 7.87 -7.78
C LEU A 220 15.96 6.76 -8.73
N LYS A 221 17.08 6.94 -9.42
CA LYS A 221 17.67 5.91 -10.28
C LYS A 221 18.18 4.71 -9.49
N LEU A 222 18.73 4.91 -8.29
CA LEU A 222 19.06 3.81 -7.39
C LEU A 222 17.80 3.03 -6.98
N ALA A 223 16.74 3.74 -6.61
CA ALA A 223 15.47 3.12 -6.27
C ALA A 223 14.85 2.36 -7.45
N ASP A 224 14.85 2.94 -8.64
CA ASP A 224 14.37 2.31 -9.88
C ASP A 224 15.10 0.99 -10.15
N ASN A 225 16.44 0.98 -10.10
CA ASN A 225 17.23 -0.23 -10.30
C ASN A 225 16.82 -1.36 -9.33
N PHE A 226 16.64 -1.04 -8.05
CA PHE A 226 16.19 -2.00 -7.05
C PHE A 226 14.79 -2.55 -7.36
N TYR A 227 13.83 -1.68 -7.66
CA TYR A 227 12.46 -2.10 -7.94
C TYR A 227 12.32 -2.86 -9.26
N ARG A 228 13.17 -2.58 -10.26
CA ARG A 228 13.27 -3.39 -11.47
C ARG A 228 13.80 -4.80 -11.18
N LYS A 229 14.76 -4.97 -10.27
CA LYS A 229 15.19 -6.30 -9.81
C LYS A 229 14.02 -7.05 -9.16
N ILE A 230 13.28 -6.39 -8.27
CA ILE A 230 12.08 -6.98 -7.63
C ILE A 230 11.05 -7.38 -8.68
N TYR A 231 10.78 -6.50 -9.64
CA TYR A 231 9.83 -6.74 -10.72
C TYR A 231 10.21 -7.99 -11.52
N GLN A 232 11.48 -8.14 -11.92
CA GLN A 232 11.96 -9.32 -12.64
C GLN A 232 11.91 -10.59 -11.78
N LYS A 233 12.24 -10.49 -10.49
CA LYS A 233 12.12 -11.60 -9.55
C LYS A 233 10.67 -12.06 -9.42
N GLU A 234 9.74 -11.12 -9.36
CA GLU A 234 8.31 -11.39 -9.33
C GLU A 234 7.79 -11.98 -10.64
N ARG A 235 8.33 -11.55 -11.78
CA ARG A 235 7.96 -12.06 -13.10
C ARG A 235 8.41 -13.51 -13.31
N THR A 236 9.58 -13.86 -12.80
CA THR A 236 10.20 -15.20 -12.94
C THR A 236 9.82 -16.16 -11.81
N PHE A 237 8.99 -15.72 -10.86
CA PHE A 237 8.58 -16.55 -9.73
C PHE A 237 7.50 -17.55 -10.12
N ASN A 238 7.93 -18.66 -10.72
CA ASN A 238 7.06 -19.70 -11.31
C ASN A 238 6.06 -20.37 -10.33
N LYS A 239 6.18 -20.14 -9.02
CA LYS A 239 5.27 -20.71 -8.01
C LYS A 239 3.93 -20.01 -7.93
N ILE A 240 3.82 -18.77 -8.42
CA ILE A 240 2.60 -17.98 -8.36
C ILE A 240 2.40 -17.31 -9.72
N LYS A 241 1.31 -17.66 -10.40
CA LYS A 241 0.87 -16.93 -11.59
C LYS A 241 0.33 -15.57 -11.12
N GLN A 242 1.03 -14.51 -11.48
CA GLN A 242 0.62 -13.14 -11.16
C GLN A 242 0.80 -12.23 -12.38
N PHE A 243 -0.11 -11.28 -12.52
CA PHE A 243 -0.03 -10.20 -13.48
C PHE A 243 0.77 -9.04 -12.87
N LEU A 244 1.79 -8.61 -13.60
CA LEU A 244 2.57 -7.42 -13.30
C LEU A 244 2.24 -6.35 -14.34
N PRO A 245 2.08 -5.09 -13.92
CA PRO A 245 1.70 -4.04 -14.85
C PRO A 245 2.85 -3.68 -15.78
N PRO A 246 2.57 -3.28 -17.04
CA PRO A 246 3.61 -2.81 -17.94
C PRO A 246 4.33 -1.59 -17.35
N ILE A 247 5.66 -1.57 -17.47
CA ILE A 247 6.49 -0.47 -16.99
C ILE A 247 6.73 0.50 -18.15
N PRO A 248 6.38 1.79 -18.03
CA PRO A 248 6.74 2.79 -19.04
C PRO A 248 8.27 2.88 -19.19
N LYS A 249 8.76 3.00 -20.42
CA LYS A 249 10.19 2.88 -20.77
C LYS A 249 11.08 3.83 -19.99
N ASP A 250 10.64 5.08 -19.83
CA ASP A 250 11.42 6.17 -19.24
C ASP A 250 10.92 6.58 -17.84
N ALA A 251 10.07 5.76 -17.22
CA ALA A 251 9.58 6.02 -15.87
C ALA A 251 10.47 5.37 -14.80
N ILE A 252 10.59 6.04 -13.66
CA ILE A 252 11.18 5.47 -12.44
C ILE A 252 10.14 4.58 -11.76
N LEU A 253 10.46 3.31 -11.58
CA LEU A 253 9.57 2.34 -10.95
C LEU A 253 9.78 2.34 -9.44
N LEU A 254 8.69 2.47 -8.68
CA LEU A 254 8.69 2.25 -7.23
C LEU A 254 7.57 1.28 -6.83
N ARG A 255 7.63 0.82 -5.58
CA ARG A 255 6.55 0.04 -4.97
C ARG A 255 6.22 0.51 -3.56
N ILE A 256 4.96 0.81 -3.33
CA ILE A 256 4.46 1.40 -2.08
C ILE A 256 3.26 0.63 -1.50
N GLY A 257 3.02 0.86 -0.20
CA GLY A 257 1.84 0.37 0.49
C GLY A 257 1.85 -1.12 0.80
N GLN A 258 0.66 -1.68 1.07
CA GLN A 258 0.47 -3.06 1.52
C GLN A 258 0.68 -4.11 0.42
N GLY A 259 0.94 -3.69 -0.82
CA GLY A 259 1.34 -4.57 -1.91
C GLY A 259 2.80 -4.98 -1.85
N SER A 260 3.64 -4.24 -1.11
CA SER A 260 5.07 -4.52 -1.01
C SER A 260 5.34 -5.86 -0.33
N THR A 261 6.02 -6.75 -1.06
CA THR A 261 6.41 -8.07 -0.57
C THR A 261 7.64 -7.97 0.33
N ALA A 262 7.98 -9.05 1.05
CA ALA A 262 9.21 -9.06 1.82
C ALA A 262 10.46 -8.80 0.96
N TRP A 263 10.45 -9.09 -0.35
CA TRP A 263 11.54 -8.68 -1.24
C TRP A 263 11.66 -7.16 -1.39
N ALA A 264 10.54 -6.43 -1.33
CA ALA A 264 10.50 -4.98 -1.45
C ALA A 264 10.81 -4.24 -0.15
N THR A 265 10.73 -4.91 1.00
CA THR A 265 10.86 -4.30 2.33
C THR A 265 12.00 -4.89 3.16
N SER A 266 12.87 -5.70 2.57
CA SER A 266 14.02 -6.32 3.26
C SER A 266 15.20 -6.52 2.32
N PHE A 267 16.33 -6.96 2.87
CA PHE A 267 17.57 -7.23 2.12
C PHE A 267 17.64 -8.63 1.50
N LEU A 268 16.49 -9.30 1.30
CA LEU A 268 16.47 -10.66 0.77
C LEU A 268 17.07 -10.76 -0.63
N ILE A 269 16.79 -9.78 -1.51
CA ILE A 269 17.38 -9.75 -2.86
C ILE A 269 18.90 -9.61 -2.78
N LEU A 270 19.38 -8.69 -1.95
CA LEU A 270 20.81 -8.49 -1.73
C LEU A 270 21.49 -9.74 -1.17
N ALA A 271 20.87 -10.39 -0.18
CA ALA A 271 21.38 -11.61 0.42
C ALA A 271 21.47 -12.73 -0.62
N GLU A 272 20.43 -12.91 -1.45
CA GLU A 272 20.43 -13.87 -2.55
C GLU A 272 21.55 -13.58 -3.57
N GLU A 273 21.72 -12.33 -4.00
CA GLU A 273 22.77 -11.92 -4.96
C GLU A 273 24.19 -12.10 -4.40
N LYS A 274 24.37 -11.94 -3.09
CA LYS A 274 25.65 -12.17 -2.40
C LYS A 274 25.86 -13.65 -2.00
N GLY A 275 24.93 -14.55 -2.33
CA GLY A 275 25.00 -15.96 -1.95
C GLY A 275 24.89 -16.22 -0.44
N ILE A 276 24.38 -15.25 0.33
CA ILE A 276 24.18 -15.35 1.77
C ILE A 276 22.96 -16.24 2.02
N THR A 277 23.18 -17.42 2.60
CA THR A 277 22.13 -18.41 2.88
C THR A 277 21.77 -18.51 4.37
N SER A 278 22.59 -17.91 5.23
CA SER A 278 22.52 -18.00 6.70
C SER A 278 21.70 -16.88 7.36
N TYR A 279 20.68 -16.34 6.69
CA TYR A 279 19.82 -15.32 7.28
C TYR A 279 18.56 -15.93 7.92
N ASN A 280 18.27 -15.53 9.16
CA ASN A 280 17.02 -15.90 9.84
C ASN A 280 15.94 -14.88 9.52
N ILE A 281 14.96 -15.24 8.69
CA ILE A 281 13.70 -14.50 8.62
C ILE A 281 12.94 -14.83 9.91
N GLN A 282 12.82 -13.88 10.84
CA GLN A 282 11.92 -14.04 11.97
C GLN A 282 10.49 -14.19 11.44
N ARG A 283 9.97 -15.42 11.52
CA ARG A 283 8.59 -15.76 11.19
C ARG A 283 7.83 -15.97 12.50
N PRO A 284 6.51 -15.70 12.56
CA PRO A 284 5.71 -16.01 13.73
C PRO A 284 5.99 -17.45 14.22
N LYS A 285 6.07 -17.64 15.55
CA LYS A 285 6.67 -18.79 16.26
C LYS A 285 6.27 -20.20 15.75
N PHE A 286 5.21 -20.33 14.96
CA PHE A 286 4.66 -21.60 14.45
C PHE A 286 5.04 -21.94 12.99
N HIS A 287 5.85 -21.12 12.30
CA HIS A 287 6.19 -21.33 10.89
C HIS A 287 7.67 -21.66 10.65
N LYS A 288 8.06 -22.94 10.79
CA LYS A 288 9.33 -23.47 10.27
C LYS A 288 9.24 -23.64 8.75
N THR A 289 9.50 -22.59 7.99
CA THR A 289 9.58 -22.66 6.52
C THR A 289 10.90 -22.04 6.05
N LYS A 290 11.75 -22.86 5.41
CA LYS A 290 12.98 -22.42 4.76
C LYS A 290 12.68 -21.89 3.35
N GLY A 291 13.49 -20.95 2.85
CA GLY A 291 13.39 -20.42 1.49
C GLY A 291 12.62 -19.10 1.36
N PRO A 292 12.47 -18.58 0.12
CA PRO A 292 11.94 -17.24 -0.14
C PRO A 292 10.51 -17.06 0.40
N PRO A 293 10.08 -15.80 0.63
CA PRO A 293 8.72 -15.50 1.05
C PRO A 293 7.72 -16.13 0.07
N ALA A 294 6.91 -17.06 0.56
CA ALA A 294 5.98 -17.83 -0.26
C ALA A 294 4.65 -17.11 -0.49
N THR A 295 4.29 -16.13 0.35
CA THR A 295 2.98 -15.50 0.34
C THR A 295 2.94 -14.22 -0.50
N ARG A 296 1.86 -14.01 -1.25
CA ARG A 296 1.60 -12.78 -2.02
C ARG A 296 0.18 -12.29 -1.78
N LYS A 297 0.01 -10.98 -1.63
CA LYS A 297 -1.28 -10.31 -1.65
C LYS A 297 -1.55 -9.87 -3.09
N LEU A 298 -2.56 -10.47 -3.72
CA LEU A 298 -2.91 -10.20 -5.11
C LEU A 298 -4.38 -9.81 -5.22
N VAL A 299 -4.70 -8.75 -5.97
CA VAL A 299 -6.09 -8.40 -6.30
C VAL A 299 -6.66 -9.49 -7.21
N SER A 300 -7.86 -9.96 -6.90
CA SER A 300 -8.49 -11.16 -7.48
C SER A 300 -7.72 -12.48 -7.32
N GLY A 301 -6.54 -12.46 -6.68
CA GLY A 301 -5.59 -13.58 -6.69
C GLY A 301 -4.59 -13.55 -7.84
N GLU A 302 -4.59 -12.51 -8.67
CA GLU A 302 -3.78 -12.45 -9.89
C GLU A 302 -2.94 -11.18 -9.99
N ILE A 303 -3.48 -10.01 -9.67
CA ILE A 303 -2.82 -8.73 -9.94
C ILE A 303 -1.92 -8.33 -8.78
N SER A 304 -0.63 -8.09 -9.06
CA SER A 304 0.33 -7.58 -8.09
C SER A 304 0.00 -6.12 -7.73
N MET A 305 0.08 -5.78 -6.44
CA MET A 305 -0.32 -4.47 -5.91
C MET A 305 0.88 -3.56 -5.66
N GLY A 306 0.60 -2.25 -5.60
CA GLY A 306 1.50 -1.24 -5.04
C GLY A 306 2.52 -0.65 -6.02
N TRP A 307 2.53 -1.07 -7.28
CA TRP A 307 3.43 -0.53 -8.30
C TRP A 307 3.02 0.87 -8.74
N ILE A 308 3.99 1.78 -8.77
CA ILE A 308 3.83 3.16 -9.25
C ILE A 308 4.99 3.53 -10.20
N ALA A 309 4.70 4.44 -11.11
CA ALA A 309 5.69 5.08 -11.98
C ALA A 309 5.86 6.54 -11.57
N ILE A 310 7.10 7.01 -11.50
CA ILE A 310 7.45 8.41 -11.35
C ILE A 310 7.94 8.96 -12.68
N SER A 311 7.44 10.12 -13.05
CA SER A 311 7.95 10.93 -14.16
C SER A 311 8.19 12.36 -13.68
N SER A 312 9.30 12.96 -14.15
CA SER A 312 9.64 14.37 -13.97
C SER A 312 9.07 15.21 -15.11
#